data_AF-A0A8C6AAR1-F1
#
_entry.id   AF-A0A8C6AAR1-F1
#
_cell.length_a   1.000
_cell.length_b   1.000
_cell.length_c   1.000
_cell.angle_alpha   90.00
_cell.angle_beta   90.00
_cell.angle_gamma   90.00
#
_symmetry.space_group_name_H-M   'P 1'
#
loop_
_entity.id
_entity.type
_entity.pdbx_description
1 polymer ?
#
loop_
_entity_poly.entity_id
_entity_poly.type
_entity_poly.pdbx_seq_one_letter_code
_entity_poly.pdbx_strand_id
1 'polypeptide(L)'
;MREALLWFCNWSTLGVCAGLKLPQIYAQLAARSARGISLPSLLLELAGFLVFLRYQCYYGNPLLTYLEYPVLIAQDVALLLCVFHFNGNMKQAAPYMAVFVSSWFILSLQKWIIDLAMQE
;
A
#
# COMPACT_ATOMS: atom_id res chain seq x y z
N MET A 1 -16.09 -15.73 -23.14
CA MET A 1 -14.71 -15.25 -23.44
C MET A 1 -14.31 -14.06 -22.57
N ARG A 2 -15.09 -12.97 -22.52
CA ARG A 2 -14.80 -11.78 -21.71
C ARG A 2 -14.60 -12.05 -20.22
N GLU A 3 -15.48 -12.82 -19.59
CA GLU A 3 -15.39 -13.11 -18.15
C GLU A 3 -14.16 -13.94 -17.79
N ALA A 4 -13.83 -14.95 -18.59
CA ALA A 4 -12.63 -15.76 -18.41
C ALA A 4 -11.35 -14.91 -18.50
N LEU A 5 -11.33 -13.93 -19.42
CA LEU A 5 -10.20 -13.01 -19.56
C LEU A 5 -10.08 -12.08 -18.34
N LEU A 6 -11.20 -11.52 -17.86
CA LEU A 6 -11.21 -10.68 -16.65
C LEU A 6 -10.74 -11.45 -15.42
N TRP A 7 -11.21 -12.67 -15.26
CA TRP A 7 -10.81 -13.55 -14.17
C TRP A 7 -9.29 -13.83 -14.24
N PHE A 8 -8.78 -14.19 -15.41
CA PHE A 8 -7.35 -14.41 -15.62
C PHE A 8 -6.51 -13.17 -15.32
N CYS A 9 -6.93 -11.99 -15.80
CA CYS A 9 -6.22 -10.73 -15.53
C CYS A 9 -6.19 -10.40 -14.04
N ASN A 10 -7.32 -10.49 -13.33
CA ASN A 10 -7.35 -10.15 -11.90
C ASN A 10 -6.49 -11.10 -11.08
N TRP A 11 -6.55 -12.41 -11.35
CA TRP A 11 -5.74 -13.39 -10.61
C TRP A 11 -4.26 -13.32 -10.93
N SER A 12 -3.89 -13.05 -12.17
CA SER A 12 -2.49 -12.84 -12.54
C SER A 12 -1.94 -11.56 -11.90
N THR A 13 -2.69 -10.46 -11.91
CA THR A 13 -2.33 -9.23 -11.20
C THR A 13 -2.15 -9.49 -9.70
N LEU A 14 -3.12 -10.13 -9.05
CA LEU A 14 -3.04 -10.47 -7.62
C LEU A 14 -1.78 -11.31 -7.33
N GLY A 15 -1.52 -12.33 -8.14
CA GLY A 15 -0.38 -13.21 -7.97
C GLY A 15 0.97 -12.49 -8.10
N VAL A 16 1.11 -11.62 -9.09
CA VAL A 16 2.33 -10.82 -9.28
C VAL A 16 2.49 -9.79 -8.16
N CYS A 17 1.42 -9.06 -7.82
CA CYS A 17 1.43 -8.06 -6.74
C CYS A 17 1.72 -8.67 -5.37
N ALA A 18 1.31 -9.91 -5.11
CA ALA A 18 1.57 -10.60 -3.85
C ALA A 18 3.06 -10.84 -3.57
N GLY A 19 3.89 -10.93 -4.62
CA GLY A 19 5.34 -11.14 -4.48
C GLY A 19 6.19 -9.93 -4.83
N LEU A 20 5.59 -8.82 -5.29
CA LEU A 20 6.29 -7.73 -5.97
C LEU A 20 7.42 -7.11 -5.13
N LYS A 21 7.21 -6.96 -3.81
CA LYS A 21 8.16 -6.28 -2.91
C LYS A 21 9.07 -7.23 -2.15
N LEU A 22 8.87 -8.55 -2.27
CA LEU A 22 9.72 -9.55 -1.64
C LEU A 22 11.21 -9.41 -2.00
N PRO A 23 11.61 -9.14 -3.26
CA PRO A 23 13.01 -8.92 -3.59
C PRO A 23 13.61 -7.70 -2.88
N GLN A 24 12.83 -6.63 -2.71
CA GLN A 24 13.25 -5.42 -2.01
C GLN A 24 13.42 -5.66 -0.51
N ILE A 25 12.48 -6.39 0.12
CA ILE A 25 12.58 -6.81 1.53
C ILE A 25 13.82 -7.69 1.73
N TYR A 26 14.00 -8.68 0.86
CA TYR A 26 15.17 -9.57 0.90
C TYR A 26 16.48 -8.79 0.79
N ALA A 27 16.56 -7.82 -0.13
CA ALA A 27 17.75 -6.99 -0.30
C ALA A 27 18.10 -6.20 0.97
N GLN A 28 17.12 -5.64 1.67
CA GLN A 28 17.36 -4.96 2.97
C GLN A 28 17.86 -5.91 4.04
N LEU A 29 17.23 -7.08 4.16
CA LEU A 29 17.61 -8.10 5.14
C LEU A 29 19.04 -8.62 4.88
N ALA A 30 19.37 -8.89 3.62
CA ALA A 30 20.70 -9.35 3.20
C ALA A 30 21.78 -8.28 3.42
N ALA A 31 21.48 -7.02 3.11
CA ALA A 31 22.41 -5.90 3.34
C ALA A 31 22.48 -5.44 4.80
N ARG A 32 21.53 -5.89 5.65
CA ARG A 32 21.29 -5.38 7.01
C ARG A 32 21.28 -3.85 7.08
N SER A 33 20.69 -3.22 6.06
CA SER A 33 20.72 -1.77 5.89
C SER A 33 19.47 -1.27 5.16
N ALA A 34 19.04 -0.07 5.50
CA ALA A 34 18.02 0.66 4.75
C ALA A 34 18.61 1.50 3.59
N ARG A 35 19.92 1.40 3.32
CA ARG A 35 20.60 2.18 2.30
C ARG A 35 20.04 1.86 0.90
N GLY A 36 19.61 2.90 0.19
CA GLY A 36 19.00 2.79 -1.15
C GLY A 36 17.48 2.85 -1.18
N ILE A 37 16.82 2.93 -0.02
CA ILE A 37 15.35 3.09 0.05
C ILE A 37 15.02 4.51 0.51
N SER A 38 14.24 5.20 -0.31
CA SER A 38 13.72 6.53 -0.01
C SER A 38 12.48 6.43 0.88
N LEU A 39 12.60 6.88 2.13
CA LEU A 39 11.48 6.94 3.08
C LEU A 39 10.32 7.81 2.55
N PRO A 40 10.54 9.03 2.01
CA PRO A 40 9.44 9.82 1.45
C PRO A 40 8.71 9.13 0.30
N SER A 41 9.45 8.41 -0.56
CA SER A 41 8.84 7.67 -1.68
C SER A 41 7.98 6.52 -1.18
N LEU A 42 8.44 5.77 -0.18
CA LEU A 42 7.67 4.68 0.43
C LEU A 42 6.40 5.19 1.12
N LEU A 43 6.49 6.33 1.82
CA LEU A 43 5.33 6.96 2.44
C LEU A 43 4.31 7.46 1.41
N LEU A 44 4.79 8.03 0.29
CA LEU A 44 3.94 8.48 -0.81
C LEU A 44 3.22 7.31 -1.49
N GLU A 45 3.93 6.19 -1.69
CA GLU A 45 3.35 4.97 -2.27
C GLU A 45 2.26 4.39 -1.36
N LEU A 46 2.53 4.25 -0.06
CA LEU A 46 1.53 3.83 0.94
C LEU A 46 0.31 4.74 0.95
N ALA A 47 0.50 6.07 0.87
CA ALA A 47 -0.59 7.03 0.84
C ALA A 47 -1.45 6.84 -0.43
N GLY A 48 -0.81 6.66 -1.59
CA GLY A 48 -1.49 6.40 -2.85
C GLY A 48 -2.33 5.12 -2.80
N PHE A 49 -1.77 4.02 -2.30
CA PHE A 49 -2.50 2.76 -2.16
C PHE A 49 -3.66 2.87 -1.16
N LEU A 50 -3.48 3.59 -0.06
CA LEU A 50 -4.53 3.77 0.94
C LEU A 50 -5.72 4.56 0.37
N VAL A 51 -5.44 5.66 -0.34
CA VAL A 51 -6.46 6.48 -1.00
C VAL A 51 -7.19 5.66 -2.07
N PHE A 52 -6.45 4.92 -2.90
CA PHE A 52 -7.04 4.11 -3.96
C PHE A 52 -7.89 2.96 -3.41
N LEU A 53 -7.41 2.24 -2.39
CA LEU A 53 -8.17 1.21 -1.70
C LEU A 53 -9.47 1.77 -1.13
N ARG A 54 -9.40 2.95 -0.47
CA ARG A 54 -10.58 3.59 0.09
C ARG A 54 -11.59 3.98 -0.98
N TYR A 55 -11.12 4.54 -2.09
CA TYR A 55 -11.94 4.86 -3.25
C TYR A 55 -12.70 3.64 -3.77
N GLN A 56 -12.00 2.53 -3.98
CA GLN A 56 -12.60 1.29 -4.48
C GLN A 56 -13.66 0.73 -3.52
N CYS A 57 -13.38 0.76 -2.21
CA CYS A 57 -14.35 0.40 -1.18
C CYS A 57 -15.57 1.33 -1.15
N TYR A 58 -15.38 2.63 -1.38
CA TYR A 58 -16.46 3.62 -1.35
C TYR A 58 -17.48 3.41 -2.48
N TYR A 59 -17.01 3.17 -3.70
CA TYR A 59 -17.88 2.91 -4.85
C TYR A 59 -18.45 1.48 -4.88
N GLY A 60 -18.10 0.64 -3.89
CA GLY A 60 -18.60 -0.73 -3.81
C GLY A 60 -18.15 -1.58 -5.01
N ASN A 61 -16.98 -1.29 -5.57
CA ASN A 61 -16.45 -2.06 -6.69
C ASN A 61 -16.24 -3.54 -6.29
N PRO A 62 -16.21 -4.48 -7.24
CA PRO A 62 -16.01 -5.88 -6.92
C PRO A 62 -14.67 -6.10 -6.22
N LEU A 63 -14.67 -6.86 -5.11
CA LEU A 63 -13.49 -7.04 -4.26
C LEU A 63 -12.23 -7.48 -5.03
N LEU A 64 -12.41 -8.33 -6.04
CA LEU A 64 -11.33 -8.89 -6.84
C LEU A 64 -10.56 -7.83 -7.67
N THR A 65 -11.13 -6.63 -7.88
CA THR A 65 -10.49 -5.56 -8.66
C THR A 65 -9.57 -4.66 -7.84
N TYR A 66 -9.52 -4.85 -6.52
CA TYR A 66 -8.66 -4.05 -5.65
C TYR A 66 -8.04 -4.84 -4.50
N LEU A 67 -8.15 -6.18 -4.51
CA LEU A 67 -7.61 -7.04 -3.48
C LEU A 67 -6.07 -7.02 -3.46
N GLU A 68 -5.44 -6.59 -4.55
CA GLU A 68 -3.99 -6.37 -4.63
C GLU A 68 -3.51 -5.23 -3.73
N TYR A 69 -4.31 -4.18 -3.51
CA TYR A 69 -3.88 -3.01 -2.73
C TYR A 69 -3.66 -3.33 -1.24
N PRO A 70 -4.54 -4.07 -0.53
CA PRO A 70 -4.25 -4.54 0.82
C PRO A 70 -2.95 -5.35 0.92
N VAL A 71 -2.67 -6.18 -0.08
CA VAL A 71 -1.46 -7.01 -0.12
C VAL A 71 -0.21 -6.17 -0.35
N LEU A 72 -0.29 -5.14 -1.21
CA LEU A 72 0.79 -4.17 -1.42
C LEU A 72 1.02 -3.31 -0.17
N ILE A 73 -0.03 -2.81 0.47
CA ILE A 73 0.06 -2.03 1.72
C ILE A 73 0.76 -2.86 2.82
N ALA A 74 0.41 -4.13 2.97
CA ALA A 74 1.05 -5.00 3.96
C ALA A 74 2.56 -5.16 3.69
N GLN A 75 2.95 -5.32 2.42
CA GLN A 75 4.37 -5.41 2.03
C GLN A 75 5.11 -4.09 2.26
N ASP A 76 4.49 -2.95 1.99
CA ASP A 76 5.08 -1.63 2.20
C ASP A 76 5.26 -1.30 3.68
N VAL A 77 4.29 -1.67 4.52
CA VAL A 77 4.42 -1.57 5.98
C VAL A 77 5.59 -2.44 6.46
N ALA A 78 5.75 -3.65 5.93
CA ALA A 78 6.89 -4.51 6.27
C ALA A 78 8.23 -3.86 5.88
N LEU A 79 8.35 -3.31 4.66
CA LEU A 79 9.52 -2.53 4.23
C LEU A 79 9.78 -1.34 5.15
N LEU A 80 8.74 -0.58 5.51
CA LEU A 80 8.83 0.59 6.36
C LEU A 80 9.38 0.22 7.74
N LEU A 81 8.89 -0.87 8.33
CA LEU A 81 9.40 -1.40 9.59
C LEU A 81 10.86 -1.84 9.46
N CYS A 82 11.25 -2.50 8.36
CA CYS A 82 12.65 -2.85 8.09
C CYS A 82 13.53 -1.59 8.01
N VAL A 83 13.07 -0.53 7.33
CA VAL A 83 13.80 0.75 7.25
C VAL A 83 14.04 1.33 8.65
N PHE A 84 13.00 1.41 9.49
CA PHE A 84 13.16 1.93 10.85
C PHE A 84 14.01 1.04 11.76
N HIS A 85 13.92 -0.27 11.59
CA HIS A 85 14.73 -1.24 12.32
C HIS A 85 16.22 -1.05 12.02
N PHE A 86 16.60 -1.00 10.74
CA PHE A 86 18.00 -0.86 10.34
C PHE A 86 18.58 0.54 10.54
N ASN A 87 17.74 1.59 10.57
CA ASN A 87 18.18 2.93 10.95
C ASN A 87 18.39 3.08 12.47
N GLY A 88 17.94 2.12 13.28
CA GLY A 88 18.01 2.20 14.74
C GLY A 88 16.95 3.12 15.37
N ASN A 89 15.99 3.60 14.58
CA ASN A 89 14.98 4.60 14.97
C ASN A 89 13.58 3.98 15.05
N MET A 90 13.43 2.80 15.66
CA MET A 90 12.15 2.09 15.74
C MET A 90 11.01 2.92 16.36
N LYS A 91 11.34 3.85 17.28
CA LYS A 91 10.35 4.76 17.89
C LYS A 91 9.70 5.71 16.87
N GLN A 92 10.39 6.02 15.76
CA GLN A 92 9.84 6.86 14.70
C GLN A 92 8.82 6.10 13.86
N ALA A 93 8.80 4.76 13.85
CA ALA A 93 7.77 4.00 13.12
C ALA A 93 6.36 4.24 13.68
N ALA A 94 6.22 4.39 14.99
CA ALA A 94 4.95 4.54 15.68
C ALA A 94 4.11 5.74 15.18
N PRO A 95 4.63 6.98 15.08
CA PRO A 95 3.86 8.10 14.54
C PRO A 95 3.45 7.89 13.08
N TYR A 96 4.28 7.29 12.22
CA TYR A 96 3.89 7.00 10.83
C TYR A 96 2.74 5.99 10.78
N MET A 97 2.82 4.90 11.55
CA MET A 97 1.74 3.91 11.64
C MET A 97 0.45 4.54 12.18
N ALA A 98 0.56 5.39 13.20
CA ALA A 98 -0.59 6.11 13.74
C ALA A 98 -1.23 7.03 12.69
N VAL A 99 -0.42 7.76 11.90
CA VAL A 99 -0.89 8.61 10.80
C VAL A 99 -1.60 7.77 9.74
N PHE A 100 -1.06 6.62 9.33
CA PHE A 100 -1.74 5.76 8.33
C PHE A 100 -3.07 5.21 8.83
N VAL A 101 -3.12 4.71 10.07
CA VAL A 101 -4.35 4.19 10.67
C VAL A 101 -5.38 5.30 10.84
N SER A 102 -4.99 6.46 11.35
CA SER A 102 -5.90 7.60 11.47
C SER A 102 -6.35 8.13 10.11
N SER A 103 -5.48 8.13 9.09
CA SER A 103 -5.84 8.50 7.71
C SER A 103 -6.92 7.58 7.13
N TRP A 104 -6.85 6.27 7.41
CA TRP A 104 -7.91 5.33 7.01
C TRP A 104 -9.28 5.71 7.59
N PHE A 105 -9.34 6.08 8.87
CA PHE A 105 -10.58 6.54 9.50
C PHE A 105 -11.00 7.94 9.04
N ILE A 106 -10.08 8.88 8.83
CA ILE A 106 -10.40 10.25 8.39
C ILE A 106 -10.95 10.24 6.96
N LEU A 107 -10.32 9.49 6.05
CA LEU A 107 -10.81 9.28 4.69
C LEU A 107 -12.18 8.57 4.68
N SER A 108 -12.55 7.88 5.76
CA SER A 108 -13.90 7.32 5.91
C SER A 108 -14.97 8.36 6.25
N LEU A 109 -14.58 9.44 6.92
CA LEU A 109 -15.49 10.51 7.38
C LEU A 109 -15.71 11.58 6.30
N GLN A 110 -14.71 11.84 5.47
CA GLN A 110 -14.67 13.00 4.59
C GLN A 110 -14.95 12.61 3.12
N LYS A 111 -16.22 12.30 2.81
CA LYS A 111 -16.67 11.95 1.44
C LYS A 111 -16.27 12.99 0.39
N TRP A 112 -16.35 14.28 0.76
CA TRP A 112 -16.02 15.38 -0.12
C TRP A 112 -14.57 15.35 -0.64
N ILE A 113 -13.59 14.81 0.10
CA ILE A 113 -12.18 14.78 -0.36
C ILE A 113 -12.04 13.85 -1.57
N ILE A 114 -12.75 12.71 -1.53
CA ILE A 114 -12.74 11.74 -2.63
C ILE A 114 -13.42 12.35 -3.85
N ASP A 115 -14.56 13.02 -3.64
CA ASP A 115 -15.30 13.68 -4.72
C ASP A 115 -14.53 14.88 -5.31
N LEU A 116 -13.84 15.68 -4.49
CA LEU A 116 -13.08 16.87 -4.92
C LEU A 116 -11.80 16.50 -5.66
N ALA A 117 -11.16 15.38 -5.32
CA ALA A 117 -10.01 14.85 -6.04
C ALA A 117 -10.37 14.33 -7.45
N MET A 118 -11.66 14.12 -7.74
CA MET A 118 -12.14 13.57 -9.02
C MET A 118 -13.13 14.49 -9.74
N GLN A 119 -13.20 15.77 -9.37
CA GLN A 119 -13.85 16.77 -10.22
C GLN A 119 -12.98 17.00 -11.46
N GLU A 120 -13.19 16.17 -12.48
CA GLU A 120 -12.89 16.43 -13.89
C GLU A 120 -14.20 16.73 -14.62
#